data_AF-A0A8T2R5C0-F1
#
_entry.id   AF-A0A8T2R5C0-F1
#
_cell.length_a   1.000
_cell.length_b   1.000
_cell.length_c   1.000
_cell.angle_alpha   90.00
_cell.angle_beta   90.00
_cell.angle_gamma   90.00
#
_symmetry.space_group_name_H-M   'P 1'
#
loop_
_entity.id
_entity.type
_entity.pdbx_description
1 polymer ?
#
loop_
_entity_poly.entity_id
_entity_poly.type
_entity_poly.pdbx_seq_one_letter_code
_entity_poly.pdbx_strand_id
1 'polypeptide(L)'
;MRVQDYTFSTESFVIEPKTGFKFPTYLFPVGYKDRLDGGSLNQVLAGVGIRSVNIIKLSLLKIYAFGFYLNPQRLRAELGSNYGGVLPEELKLKSSFYDDILRHELDMSVRLIVHHKKVRIGLVKSTFETALKNRLKKMKSNEEEGVRVFCSYFTEELLLPAGTIIDFHWQPGGHFHTKVGDRVIGTIHSLDFCRAFFDIYIGEPPVCNRAKHDIGLKLGHILHGSG
;
A
#
# COMPACT_ATOMS: atom_id res chain seq x y z
N MET A 1 4.56 45.88 -14.28
CA MET A 1 4.36 44.67 -15.11
C MET A 1 4.41 43.47 -14.16
N ARG A 2 3.25 42.89 -13.80
CA ARG A 2 3.18 41.71 -12.91
C ARG A 2 3.38 40.46 -13.75
N VAL A 3 4.44 39.71 -13.47
CA VAL A 3 4.56 38.34 -13.96
C VAL A 3 3.67 37.49 -13.05
N GLN A 4 2.62 36.92 -13.62
CA GLN A 4 1.83 35.89 -12.96
C GLN A 4 2.57 34.56 -13.14
N ASP A 5 3.11 34.02 -12.06
CA ASP A 5 3.61 32.65 -12.01
C ASP A 5 2.43 31.68 -12.10
N TYR A 6 2.18 31.16 -13.30
CA TYR A 6 1.30 30.02 -13.51
C TYR A 6 2.07 28.73 -13.23
N THR A 7 2.11 28.29 -11.97
CA THR A 7 2.48 26.90 -11.66
C THR A 7 1.25 26.02 -11.80
N PHE A 8 0.98 25.52 -13.01
CA PHE A 8 0.14 24.35 -13.20
C PHE A 8 0.97 23.11 -12.88
N SER A 9 0.92 22.62 -11.64
CA SER A 9 1.25 21.21 -11.38
C SER A 9 -0.02 20.40 -11.63
N THR A 10 -0.17 19.84 -12.83
CA THR A 10 -1.18 18.80 -13.03
C THR A 10 -0.71 17.55 -12.30
N GLU A 11 -1.05 17.42 -11.02
CA GLU A 11 -0.85 16.16 -10.31
C GLU A 11 -1.60 15.06 -11.06
N SER A 12 -0.87 14.12 -11.65
CA SER A 12 -1.47 12.97 -12.33
C SER A 12 -1.99 11.98 -11.29
N PHE A 13 -3.25 11.59 -11.42
CA PHE A 13 -3.93 10.67 -10.51
C PHE A 13 -4.66 9.55 -11.25
N VAL A 14 -4.85 8.43 -10.57
CA VAL A 14 -5.74 7.33 -10.97
C VAL A 14 -6.97 7.37 -10.06
N ILE A 15 -8.16 7.24 -10.65
CA ILE A 15 -9.43 7.20 -9.91
C ILE A 15 -9.79 5.75 -9.63
N GLU A 16 -10.05 5.40 -8.37
CA GLU A 16 -10.66 4.12 -8.05
C GLU A 16 -12.14 4.14 -8.47
N PRO A 17 -12.57 3.26 -9.38
CA PRO A 17 -13.84 3.41 -10.09
C PRO A 17 -15.10 3.24 -9.23
N LYS A 18 -15.07 2.50 -8.11
CA LYS A 18 -16.30 2.29 -7.30
C LYS A 18 -16.46 3.27 -6.14
N THR A 19 -15.47 4.11 -5.88
CA THR A 19 -15.48 5.13 -4.81
C THR A 19 -15.27 6.54 -5.32
N GLY A 20 -14.65 6.71 -6.49
CA GLY A 20 -14.30 8.02 -7.05
C GLY A 20 -13.07 8.67 -6.40
N PHE A 21 -12.43 8.00 -5.44
CA PHE A 21 -11.24 8.54 -4.79
C PHE A 21 -10.04 8.57 -5.74
N LYS A 22 -9.25 9.64 -5.63
CA LYS A 22 -8.05 9.89 -6.43
C LYS A 22 -6.81 9.41 -5.68
N PHE A 23 -5.98 8.66 -6.37
CA PHE A 23 -4.67 8.24 -5.91
C PHE A 23 -3.61 8.90 -6.79
N PRO A 24 -2.66 9.65 -6.24
CA PRO A 24 -1.59 10.22 -7.05
C PRO A 24 -0.78 9.11 -7.72
N THR A 25 -0.26 9.38 -8.90
CA THR A 25 0.60 8.43 -9.65
C THR A 25 1.97 8.24 -9.01
N TYR A 26 2.42 9.23 -8.23
CA TYR A 26 3.69 9.19 -7.49
C TYR A 26 3.43 9.50 -6.02
N LEU A 27 4.18 8.84 -5.14
CA LEU A 27 4.18 9.09 -3.71
C LEU A 27 5.61 9.39 -3.26
N PHE A 28 5.76 10.43 -2.43
CA PHE A 28 7.02 10.81 -1.79
C PHE A 28 6.99 10.31 -0.35
N PRO A 29 7.67 9.20 -0.02
CA PRO A 29 7.57 8.63 1.31
C PRO A 29 8.30 9.45 2.36
N VAL A 30 7.99 9.19 3.64
CA VAL A 30 8.49 9.93 4.81
C VAL A 30 10.02 9.98 4.82
N GLY A 31 10.59 11.17 5.13
CA GLY A 31 12.04 11.39 5.28
C GLY A 31 12.75 11.91 4.03
N TYR A 32 12.06 12.03 2.89
CA TYR A 32 12.66 12.47 1.62
C TYR A 32 12.38 13.93 1.24
N LYS A 33 11.70 14.72 2.09
CA LYS A 33 11.43 16.14 1.82
C LYS A 33 12.72 17.01 1.71
N ASP A 34 13.86 16.52 2.17
CA ASP A 34 15.12 17.27 2.20
C ASP A 34 16.19 16.82 1.20
N ARG A 35 15.91 15.85 0.30
CA ARG A 35 16.86 15.47 -0.75
C ARG A 35 16.45 16.08 -2.09
N LEU A 36 16.83 17.35 -2.25
CA LEU A 36 16.86 18.08 -3.53
C LEU A 36 17.94 17.56 -4.51
N ASP A 37 18.54 16.41 -4.23
CA ASP A 37 19.61 15.83 -5.05
C ASP A 37 19.04 14.80 -6.02
N GLY A 38 18.39 15.29 -7.09
CA GLY A 38 18.39 14.72 -8.46
C GLY A 38 18.09 13.23 -8.73
N GLY A 39 17.85 12.39 -7.73
CA GLY A 39 17.60 10.95 -7.83
C GLY A 39 16.19 10.66 -7.38
N SER A 40 15.26 10.54 -8.34
CA SER A 40 13.83 10.34 -8.08
C SER A 40 13.57 9.02 -7.33
N LEU A 41 13.57 9.07 -6.00
CA LEU A 41 13.19 8.00 -5.05
C LEU A 41 11.67 7.84 -4.92
N ASN A 42 10.93 8.35 -5.90
CA ASN A 42 9.48 8.35 -5.90
C ASN A 42 8.97 6.93 -6.05
N GLN A 43 8.03 6.55 -5.19
CA GLN A 43 7.27 5.34 -5.40
C GLN A 43 6.20 5.60 -6.46
N VAL A 44 5.99 4.64 -7.36
CA VAL A 44 4.97 4.71 -8.41
C VAL A 44 3.74 3.93 -8.01
N LEU A 45 2.56 4.43 -8.35
CA LEU A 45 1.31 3.72 -8.15
C LEU A 45 1.27 2.49 -9.05
N ALA A 46 1.17 1.32 -8.42
CA ALA A 46 1.07 0.03 -9.09
C ALA A 46 -0.38 -0.39 -9.35
N GLY A 47 -1.30 -0.06 -8.45
CA GLY A 47 -2.72 -0.37 -8.63
C GLY A 47 -3.62 0.18 -7.54
N VAL A 48 -4.93 0.22 -7.81
CA VAL A 48 -5.96 0.71 -6.89
C VAL A 48 -7.05 -0.32 -6.64
N GLY A 49 -7.56 -0.36 -5.41
CA GLY A 49 -8.59 -1.33 -5.01
C GLY A 49 -9.45 -0.85 -3.85
N ILE A 50 -10.33 -1.74 -3.39
CA ILE A 50 -11.22 -1.49 -2.25
C ILE A 50 -11.19 -2.70 -1.33
N ARG A 51 -11.12 -2.44 -0.03
CA ARG A 51 -11.46 -3.44 0.99
C ARG A 51 -12.95 -3.35 1.31
N SER A 52 -13.66 -4.46 1.11
CA SER A 52 -15.07 -4.59 1.49
C SER A 52 -15.29 -5.78 2.42
N VAL A 53 -16.16 -5.64 3.41
CA VAL A 53 -16.57 -6.73 4.33
C VAL A 53 -18.03 -7.08 4.10
N ASN A 54 -18.36 -8.37 4.19
CA ASN A 54 -19.75 -8.84 4.16
C ASN A 54 -20.42 -8.49 5.50
N ILE A 55 -21.56 -7.80 5.47
CA ILE A 55 -22.37 -7.56 6.68
C ILE A 55 -23.56 -8.54 6.73
N ILE A 56 -24.21 -8.78 5.59
CA ILE A 56 -25.33 -9.71 5.42
C ILE A 56 -25.07 -10.52 4.14
N LYS A 57 -25.70 -11.70 3.96
CA LYS A 57 -25.54 -12.63 2.82
C LYS A 57 -25.52 -11.98 1.41
N LEU A 58 -25.99 -10.74 1.24
CA LEU A 58 -26.02 -10.02 -0.05
C LEU A 58 -25.48 -8.56 0.02
N SER A 59 -24.93 -8.09 1.15
CA SER A 59 -24.45 -6.70 1.29
C SER A 59 -22.97 -6.61 1.69
N LEU A 60 -22.21 -5.85 0.89
CA LEU A 60 -20.80 -5.53 1.09
C LEU A 60 -20.66 -4.09 1.59
N LEU A 61 -20.09 -3.92 2.79
CA LEU A 61 -19.66 -2.61 3.27
C LEU A 61 -18.25 -2.31 2.77
N LYS A 62 -18.12 -1.24 1.98
CA LYS A 62 -16.83 -0.66 1.58
C LYS A 62 -16.20 0.02 2.80
N ILE A 63 -15.07 -0.50 3.27
CA ILE A 63 -14.34 0.04 4.42
C ILE A 63 -13.46 1.21 3.97
N TYR A 64 -12.58 0.96 2.99
CA TYR A 64 -11.66 1.95 2.42
C TYR A 64 -11.33 1.62 0.97
N ALA A 65 -10.94 2.63 0.20
CA ALA A 65 -10.18 2.44 -1.03
C ALA A 65 -8.68 2.46 -0.71
N PHE A 66 -7.86 1.81 -1.54
CA PHE A 66 -6.42 1.83 -1.39
C PHE A 66 -5.69 1.99 -2.72
N GLY A 67 -4.48 2.54 -2.65
CA GLY A 67 -3.48 2.54 -3.70
C GLY A 67 -2.21 1.87 -3.21
N PHE A 68 -1.64 0.97 -4.01
CA PHE A 68 -0.39 0.28 -3.72
C PHE A 68 0.74 0.92 -4.52
N TYR A 69 1.86 1.22 -3.86
CA TYR A 69 3.00 1.92 -4.42
C TYR A 69 4.29 1.15 -4.13
N LEU A 70 5.26 1.24 -5.03
CA LEU A 70 6.63 0.82 -4.73
C LEU A 70 7.69 1.63 -5.47
N ASN A 71 8.93 1.50 -5.01
CA ASN A 71 10.09 2.06 -5.68
C ASN A 71 10.49 1.24 -6.94
N PRO A 72 10.39 1.82 -8.16
CA PRO A 72 10.70 1.08 -9.39
C PRO A 72 12.19 0.76 -9.55
N GLN A 73 13.08 1.57 -8.96
CA GLN A 73 14.52 1.31 -9.03
C GLN A 73 14.90 0.10 -8.18
N ARG A 74 14.36 -0.01 -6.96
CA ARG A 74 14.55 -1.18 -6.10
C ARG A 74 13.95 -2.43 -6.70
N LEU A 75 12.74 -2.34 -7.27
CA LEU A 75 12.13 -3.45 -7.98
C LEU A 75 13.06 -4.00 -9.07
N ARG A 76 13.63 -3.13 -9.91
CA ARG A 76 14.55 -3.54 -10.97
C ARG A 76 15.87 -4.10 -10.42
N ALA A 77 16.42 -3.49 -9.38
CA ALA A 77 17.66 -3.94 -8.77
C ALA A 77 17.55 -5.36 -8.19
N GLU A 78 16.45 -5.65 -7.48
CA GLU A 78 16.27 -6.92 -6.78
C GLU A 78 15.67 -8.02 -7.67
N LEU A 79 14.72 -7.67 -8.55
CA LEU A 79 13.90 -8.64 -9.28
C LEU A 79 14.11 -8.60 -10.80
N GLY A 80 14.89 -7.65 -11.32
CA GLY A 80 15.13 -7.46 -12.75
C GLY A 80 15.76 -8.68 -13.44
N SER A 81 16.78 -9.29 -12.83
CA SER A 81 17.46 -10.47 -13.39
C SER A 81 16.55 -11.70 -13.46
N ASN A 82 15.66 -11.85 -12.48
CA ASN A 82 14.77 -13.02 -12.36
C ASN A 82 13.53 -12.91 -13.24
N TYR A 83 13.03 -11.69 -13.47
CA TYR A 83 11.70 -11.46 -14.04
C TYR A 83 11.68 -10.50 -15.25
N GLY A 84 12.79 -9.82 -15.58
CA GLY A 84 12.86 -8.83 -16.66
C GLY A 84 12.58 -9.38 -18.07
N GLY A 85 12.69 -10.70 -18.28
CA GLY A 85 12.33 -11.37 -19.53
C GLY A 85 10.94 -12.00 -19.55
N VAL A 86 10.19 -11.99 -18.44
CA VAL A 86 8.92 -12.71 -18.30
C VAL A 86 7.73 -11.78 -18.56
N LEU A 87 6.86 -12.11 -19.50
CA LEU A 87 5.76 -11.22 -19.92
C LEU A 87 4.93 -10.70 -18.72
N PRO A 88 4.55 -9.41 -18.70
CA PRO A 88 3.76 -8.85 -17.60
C PRO A 88 2.43 -9.59 -17.34
N GLU A 89 1.82 -10.10 -18.41
CA GLU A 89 0.60 -10.92 -18.37
C GLU A 89 0.80 -12.28 -17.67
N GLU A 90 2.00 -12.85 -17.72
CA GLU A 90 2.35 -14.06 -16.98
C GLU A 90 2.69 -13.73 -15.53
N LEU A 91 3.46 -12.65 -15.30
CA LEU A 91 3.88 -12.23 -13.96
C LEU A 91 2.69 -11.95 -13.04
N LYS A 92 1.63 -11.29 -13.55
CA LYS A 92 0.46 -10.96 -12.73
C LYS A 92 -0.27 -12.19 -12.16
N LEU A 93 -0.07 -13.36 -12.75
CA LEU A 93 -0.68 -14.63 -12.31
C LEU A 93 0.27 -15.50 -11.50
N LYS A 94 1.56 -15.15 -11.42
CA LYS A 94 2.61 -15.98 -10.82
C LYS A 94 2.74 -15.69 -9.31
N SER A 95 2.34 -16.63 -8.46
CA SER A 95 2.41 -16.45 -7.00
C SER A 95 3.83 -16.16 -6.49
N SER A 96 4.83 -16.85 -7.05
CA SER A 96 6.24 -16.68 -6.65
C SER A 96 6.75 -15.25 -6.86
N PHE A 97 6.19 -14.53 -7.85
CA PHE A 97 6.55 -13.14 -8.10
C PHE A 97 6.15 -12.24 -6.94
N TYR A 98 4.94 -12.41 -6.41
CA TYR A 98 4.47 -11.69 -5.23
C TYR A 98 5.20 -12.11 -3.96
N ASP A 99 5.53 -13.40 -3.83
CA ASP A 99 6.34 -13.89 -2.70
C ASP A 99 7.72 -13.23 -2.67
N ASP A 100 8.38 -13.08 -3.82
CA ASP A 100 9.68 -12.42 -3.92
C ASP A 100 9.58 -10.91 -3.68
N ILE A 101 8.53 -10.24 -4.14
CA ILE A 101 8.24 -8.83 -3.78
C ILE A 101 8.20 -8.65 -2.26
N LEU A 102 7.53 -9.57 -1.54
CA LEU A 102 7.43 -9.55 -0.09
C LEU A 102 8.75 -9.95 0.61
N ARG A 103 9.69 -10.59 -0.08
CA ARG A 103 10.99 -10.97 0.51
C ARG A 103 12.00 -9.83 0.50
N HIS A 104 12.00 -9.00 -0.56
CA HIS A 104 13.12 -8.10 -0.91
C HIS A 104 13.00 -6.64 -0.44
N GLU A 105 12.16 -6.31 0.56
CA GLU A 105 12.08 -4.97 1.18
C GLU A 105 12.08 -3.81 0.15
N LEU A 106 11.23 -3.90 -0.87
CA LEU A 106 11.30 -3.08 -2.09
C LEU A 106 10.90 -1.61 -1.94
N ASP A 107 10.85 -1.08 -0.71
CA ASP A 107 10.38 0.26 -0.38
C ASP A 107 8.95 0.46 -0.94
N MET A 108 7.97 0.05 -0.14
CA MET A 108 6.58 -0.06 -0.57
C MET A 108 5.67 0.81 0.30
N SER A 109 4.56 1.28 -0.27
CA SER A 109 3.51 1.94 0.50
C SER A 109 2.13 1.48 0.10
N VAL A 110 1.23 1.52 1.07
CA VAL A 110 -0.21 1.47 0.84
C VAL A 110 -0.82 2.74 1.37
N ARG A 111 -1.47 3.52 0.49
CA ARG A 111 -2.30 4.66 0.87
C ARG A 111 -3.74 4.20 0.97
N LEU A 112 -4.39 4.44 2.11
CA LEU A 112 -5.81 4.23 2.31
C LEU A 112 -6.57 5.55 2.28
N ILE A 113 -7.79 5.50 1.75
CA ILE A 113 -8.76 6.59 1.85
C ILE A 113 -10.04 6.01 2.47
N VAL A 114 -10.39 6.50 3.66
CA VAL A 114 -11.55 6.02 4.43
C VAL A 114 -12.84 6.37 3.69
N HIS A 115 -13.69 5.38 3.42
CA HIS A 115 -14.81 5.57 2.50
C HIS A 115 -16.06 6.19 3.15
N HIS A 116 -16.50 5.72 4.33
CA HIS A 116 -17.85 6.03 4.80
C HIS A 116 -17.91 6.50 6.26
N LYS A 117 -18.73 7.52 6.53
CA LYS A 117 -19.06 8.08 7.86
C LYS A 117 -19.62 7.09 8.90
N LYS A 118 -19.87 5.83 8.50
CA LYS A 118 -20.45 4.76 9.36
C LYS A 118 -19.44 3.68 9.71
N VAL A 119 -18.24 3.69 9.11
CA VAL A 119 -17.19 2.76 9.47
C VAL A 119 -16.62 3.21 10.81
N ARG A 120 -16.93 2.47 11.87
CA ARG A 120 -16.37 2.72 13.21
C ARG A 120 -14.89 2.35 13.22
N ILE A 121 -14.09 3.11 13.95
CA ILE A 121 -12.66 2.82 14.15
C ILE A 121 -12.42 1.39 14.62
N GLY A 122 -13.28 0.87 15.51
CA GLY A 122 -13.22 -0.51 15.99
C GLY A 122 -13.39 -1.56 14.89
N LEU A 123 -14.18 -1.28 13.83
CA LEU A 123 -14.32 -2.19 12.68
C LEU A 123 -13.06 -2.17 11.80
N VAL A 124 -12.43 -1.00 11.60
CA VAL A 124 -11.16 -0.89 10.87
C VAL A 124 -10.07 -1.66 11.61
N LYS A 125 -9.94 -1.40 12.91
CA LYS A 125 -9.00 -2.06 13.81
C LYS A 125 -9.15 -3.58 13.78
N SER A 126 -10.36 -4.09 14.03
CA SER A 126 -10.60 -5.54 14.06
C SER A 126 -10.39 -6.21 12.69
N THR A 127 -10.68 -5.51 11.59
CA THR A 127 -10.44 -5.99 10.23
C THR A 127 -8.94 -6.17 9.97
N PHE A 128 -8.11 -5.19 10.36
CA PHE A 128 -6.65 -5.30 10.23
C PHE A 128 -6.08 -6.35 11.18
N GLU A 129 -6.49 -6.34 12.45
CA GLU A 129 -6.01 -7.29 13.45
C GLU A 129 -6.25 -8.74 13.01
N THR A 130 -7.46 -9.05 12.53
CA THR A 130 -7.82 -10.37 12.02
C THR A 130 -6.98 -10.74 10.80
N ALA A 131 -6.82 -9.82 9.85
CA ALA A 131 -6.05 -10.06 8.63
C ALA A 131 -4.57 -10.34 8.95
N LEU A 132 -3.95 -9.51 9.79
CA LEU A 132 -2.56 -9.64 10.21
C LEU A 132 -2.31 -10.93 10.98
N LYS A 133 -3.15 -11.26 11.98
CA LYS A 133 -3.05 -12.52 12.73
C LYS A 133 -3.11 -13.74 11.81
N ASN A 134 -4.00 -13.73 10.82
CA ASN A 134 -4.09 -14.80 9.84
C ASN A 134 -2.83 -14.93 8.97
N ARG A 135 -2.25 -13.81 8.53
CA ARG A 135 -0.98 -13.83 7.75
C ARG A 135 0.18 -14.35 8.57
N LEU A 136 0.36 -13.83 9.79
CA LEU A 136 1.44 -14.25 10.68
C LEU A 136 1.35 -15.73 11.05
N LYS A 137 0.14 -16.24 11.31
CA LYS A 137 -0.08 -17.67 11.53
C LYS A 137 0.32 -18.51 10.33
N LYS A 138 -0.02 -18.10 9.10
CA LYS A 138 0.38 -18.78 7.85
C LYS A 138 1.91 -18.76 7.69
N MET A 139 2.56 -17.68 8.09
CA MET A 139 4.01 -17.50 8.06
C MET A 139 4.75 -18.20 9.21
N LYS A 140 4.03 -18.76 10.19
CA LYS A 140 4.60 -19.32 11.44
C LYS A 140 5.44 -18.30 12.22
N SER A 141 5.08 -17.02 12.14
CA SER A 141 5.73 -15.93 12.86
C SER A 141 5.07 -15.69 14.22
N ASN A 142 5.86 -15.24 15.20
CA ASN A 142 5.42 -14.89 16.56
C ASN A 142 5.27 -13.37 16.76
N GLU A 143 5.14 -12.60 15.68
CA GLU A 143 5.04 -11.12 15.68
C GLU A 143 3.68 -10.60 16.18
N GLU A 144 3.23 -11.07 17.35
CA GLU A 144 1.99 -10.61 17.98
C GLU A 144 2.14 -9.19 18.55
N GLU A 145 3.36 -8.83 18.95
CA GLU A 145 3.69 -7.51 19.48
C GLU A 145 3.43 -6.40 18.44
N GLY A 146 3.96 -6.53 17.23
CA GLY A 146 3.72 -5.59 16.14
C GLY A 146 2.23 -5.41 15.84
N VAL A 147 1.43 -6.49 15.90
CA VAL A 147 -0.03 -6.39 15.74
C VAL A 147 -0.66 -5.60 16.89
N ARG A 148 -0.26 -5.86 18.13
CA ARG A 148 -0.77 -5.13 19.31
C ARG A 148 -0.43 -3.63 19.23
N VAL A 149 0.81 -3.31 18.90
CA VAL A 149 1.29 -1.93 18.73
C VAL A 149 0.55 -1.24 17.58
N PHE A 150 0.43 -1.89 16.42
CA PHE A 150 -0.32 -1.36 15.29
C PHE A 150 -1.78 -1.01 15.67
N CYS A 151 -2.42 -1.93 16.39
CA CYS A 151 -3.79 -1.78 16.85
C CYS A 151 -3.97 -0.70 17.92
N SER A 152 -2.90 -0.27 18.61
CA SER A 152 -2.96 0.82 19.59
C SER A 152 -3.01 2.20 18.92
N TYR A 153 -2.57 2.31 17.65
CA TYR A 153 -2.63 3.55 16.87
C TYR A 153 -4.07 3.99 16.57
N PHE A 154 -5.02 3.07 16.58
CA PHE A 154 -6.44 3.31 16.27
C PHE A 154 -7.26 3.39 17.57
N THR A 155 -7.06 4.46 18.35
CA THR A 155 -7.80 4.72 19.59
C THR A 155 -9.23 5.21 19.31
N GLU A 156 -10.11 5.16 20.32
CA GLU A 156 -11.48 5.69 20.18
C GLU A 156 -11.53 7.20 19.93
N GLU A 157 -10.48 7.92 20.36
CA GLU A 157 -10.30 9.36 20.12
C GLU A 157 -9.83 9.67 18.69
N LEU A 158 -9.27 8.70 17.98
CA LEU A 158 -8.85 8.88 16.59
C LEU A 158 -10.08 8.96 15.68
N LEU A 159 -10.48 10.18 15.35
CA LEU A 159 -11.52 10.43 14.37
C LEU A 159 -10.99 10.11 12.96
N LEU A 160 -11.64 9.16 12.29
CA LEU A 160 -11.41 8.84 10.88
C LEU A 160 -12.62 9.25 10.03
N PRO A 161 -12.84 10.57 9.81
CA PRO A 161 -13.89 11.02 8.90
C PRO A 161 -13.68 10.44 7.50
N ALA A 162 -14.76 10.34 6.73
CA ALA A 162 -14.67 9.95 5.32
C ALA A 162 -13.70 10.89 4.58
N GLY A 163 -12.83 10.32 3.74
CA GLY A 163 -11.75 11.04 3.06
C GLY A 163 -10.43 11.09 3.84
N THR A 164 -10.37 10.61 5.09
CA THR A 164 -9.10 10.53 5.82
C THR A 164 -8.10 9.67 5.06
N ILE A 165 -6.90 10.21 4.86
CA ILE A 165 -5.77 9.54 4.22
C ILE A 165 -4.90 8.90 5.31
N ILE A 166 -4.61 7.62 5.14
CA ILE A 166 -3.68 6.87 6.00
C ILE A 166 -2.63 6.22 5.12
N ASP A 167 -1.37 6.56 5.33
CA ASP A 167 -0.24 5.95 4.61
C ASP A 167 0.47 4.95 5.51
N PHE A 168 0.66 3.75 4.97
CA PHE A 168 1.50 2.71 5.55
C PHE A 168 2.70 2.53 4.66
N HIS A 169 3.89 2.63 5.24
CA HIS A 169 5.12 2.66 4.48
C HIS A 169 6.13 1.69 5.07
N TRP A 170 6.57 0.73 4.26
CA TRP A 170 7.63 -0.20 4.61
C TRP A 170 8.93 0.25 3.96
N GLN A 171 9.84 0.73 4.81
CA GLN A 171 11.22 1.07 4.43
C GLN A 171 12.16 -0.11 4.67
N PRO A 172 13.24 -0.22 3.87
CA PRO A 172 14.29 -1.22 4.10
C PRO A 172 14.80 -1.21 5.54
N GLY A 173 15.08 -2.39 6.09
CA GLY A 173 15.43 -2.58 7.49
C GLY A 173 14.24 -2.93 8.39
N GLY A 174 13.11 -3.33 7.80
CA GLY A 174 11.91 -3.73 8.54
C GLY A 174 11.17 -2.59 9.23
N HIS A 175 11.33 -1.35 8.76
CA HIS A 175 10.70 -0.17 9.35
C HIS A 175 9.32 0.09 8.73
N PHE A 176 8.28 -0.14 9.53
CA PHE A 176 6.88 0.11 9.14
C PHE A 176 6.36 1.40 9.76
N HIS A 177 6.17 2.42 8.94
CA HIS A 177 5.65 3.73 9.36
C HIS A 177 4.16 3.83 9.09
N THR A 178 3.41 4.35 10.06
CA THR A 178 2.00 4.71 9.90
C THR A 178 1.83 6.22 9.98
N LYS A 179 1.17 6.81 8.99
CA LYS A 179 0.90 8.25 8.90
C LYS A 179 -0.59 8.48 8.69
N VAL A 180 -1.18 9.40 9.45
CA VAL A 180 -2.56 9.87 9.25
C VAL A 180 -2.51 11.34 8.86
N GLY A 181 -3.03 11.67 7.68
CA GLY A 181 -2.83 12.98 7.07
C GLY A 181 -1.34 13.29 6.92
N ASP A 182 -0.87 14.35 7.60
CA ASP A 182 0.54 14.76 7.59
C ASP A 182 1.37 14.31 8.79
N ARG A 183 0.78 13.61 9.75
CA ARG A 183 1.43 13.22 11.00
C ARG A 183 1.80 11.73 11.00
N VAL A 184 3.07 11.43 11.27
CA VAL A 184 3.50 10.07 11.63
C VAL A 184 2.97 9.77 13.04
N ILE A 185 2.23 8.68 13.17
CA ILE A 185 1.60 8.29 14.45
C ILE A 185 2.26 7.07 15.09
N GLY A 186 3.13 6.37 14.37
CA GLY A 186 3.95 5.32 14.96
C GLY A 186 4.81 4.58 13.94
N THR A 187 5.79 3.85 14.49
CA THR A 187 6.72 3.00 13.73
C THR A 187 6.80 1.63 14.40
N ILE A 188 6.76 0.56 13.60
CA ILE A 188 7.00 -0.82 14.04
C ILE A 188 8.27 -1.30 13.35
N HIS A 189 9.15 -1.97 14.10
CA HIS A 189 10.41 -2.51 13.61
C HIS A 189 10.30 -4.04 13.57
N SER A 190 9.77 -4.57 12.46
CA SER A 190 9.66 -6.01 12.28
C SER A 190 9.45 -6.37 10.81
N LEU A 191 10.35 -7.19 10.28
CA LEU A 191 10.27 -7.70 8.92
C LEU A 191 9.04 -8.59 8.71
N ASP A 192 8.72 -9.44 9.68
CA ASP A 192 7.56 -10.31 9.61
C ASP A 192 6.24 -9.53 9.67
N PHE A 193 6.18 -8.48 10.49
CA PHE A 193 5.02 -7.59 10.52
C PHE A 193 4.83 -6.91 9.16
N CYS A 194 5.91 -6.35 8.60
CA CYS A 194 5.87 -5.69 7.30
C CYS A 194 5.38 -6.64 6.20
N ARG A 195 5.98 -7.84 6.13
CA ARG A 195 5.57 -8.91 5.22
C ARG A 195 4.10 -9.25 5.37
N ALA A 196 3.66 -9.51 6.59
CA ALA A 196 2.27 -9.83 6.88
C ALA A 196 1.30 -8.70 6.47
N PHE A 197 1.67 -7.44 6.69
CA PHE A 197 0.85 -6.30 6.28
C PHE A 197 0.70 -6.20 4.76
N PHE A 198 1.80 -6.29 4.01
CA PHE A 198 1.75 -6.16 2.55
C PHE A 198 1.18 -7.41 1.87
N ASP A 199 1.33 -8.61 2.48
CA ASP A 199 0.68 -9.85 2.04
C ASP A 199 -0.86 -9.76 2.05
N ILE A 200 -1.46 -8.85 2.84
CA ILE A 200 -2.89 -8.57 2.78
C ILE A 200 -3.33 -8.11 1.37
N TYR A 201 -2.47 -7.40 0.63
CA TYR A 201 -2.82 -6.76 -0.63
C TYR A 201 -2.41 -7.57 -1.86
N ILE A 202 -1.22 -8.16 -1.83
CA ILE A 202 -0.64 -8.89 -2.98
C ILE A 202 -0.46 -10.39 -2.73
N GLY A 203 -0.65 -10.84 -1.49
CA GLY A 203 -0.60 -12.24 -1.12
C GLY A 203 -1.83 -13.04 -1.53
N GLU A 204 -1.99 -14.23 -0.96
CA GLU A 204 -3.07 -15.15 -1.30
C GLU A 204 -3.88 -15.56 -0.06
N PRO A 205 -5.22 -15.33 -0.02
CA PRO A 205 -6.00 -14.53 -0.98
C PRO A 205 -5.87 -13.02 -0.73
N PRO A 206 -5.77 -12.14 -1.74
CA PRO A 206 -5.65 -10.70 -1.51
C PRO A 206 -6.99 -10.07 -1.09
N VAL A 207 -6.96 -8.86 -0.54
CA VAL A 207 -8.19 -8.08 -0.27
C VAL A 207 -8.97 -7.69 -1.52
N CYS A 208 -8.31 -7.67 -2.69
CA CYS A 208 -8.94 -7.41 -3.98
C CYS A 208 -8.13 -8.07 -5.12
N ASN A 209 -8.68 -9.16 -5.70
CA ASN A 209 -8.03 -9.90 -6.80
C ASN A 209 -7.71 -9.01 -8.02
N ARG A 210 -8.65 -8.16 -8.42
CA ARG A 210 -8.43 -7.21 -9.53
C ARG A 210 -7.22 -6.32 -9.25
N ALA A 211 -7.17 -5.71 -8.06
CA ALA A 211 -6.06 -4.85 -7.69
C ALA A 211 -4.73 -5.60 -7.66
N LYS A 212 -4.69 -6.84 -7.13
CA LYS A 212 -3.49 -7.69 -7.18
C LYS A 212 -3.00 -7.89 -8.62
N HIS A 213 -3.90 -8.23 -9.55
CA HIS A 213 -3.54 -8.41 -10.96
C HIS A 213 -3.08 -7.10 -11.62
N ASP A 214 -3.77 -5.99 -11.36
CA ASP A 214 -3.38 -4.66 -11.87
C ASP A 214 -1.99 -4.28 -11.36
N ILE A 215 -1.71 -4.53 -10.08
CA ILE A 215 -0.38 -4.36 -9.47
C ILE A 215 0.63 -5.23 -10.22
N GLY A 216 0.43 -6.54 -10.27
CA GLY A 216 1.37 -7.46 -10.92
C GLY A 216 1.67 -7.09 -12.38
N LEU A 217 0.66 -6.68 -13.13
CA LEU A 217 0.81 -6.21 -14.51
C LEU A 217 1.68 -4.95 -14.59
N LYS A 218 1.39 -3.94 -13.76
CA LYS A 218 2.16 -2.69 -13.72
C LYS A 218 3.62 -2.95 -13.32
N LEU A 219 3.86 -3.83 -12.34
CA LEU A 219 5.20 -4.21 -11.92
C LEU A 219 5.97 -4.94 -13.03
N GLY A 220 5.30 -5.84 -13.74
CA GLY A 220 5.87 -6.50 -14.91
C GLY A 220 6.32 -5.51 -15.99
N HIS A 221 5.49 -4.50 -16.30
CA HIS A 221 5.88 -3.44 -17.24
C HIS A 221 7.09 -2.63 -16.77
N ILE A 222 7.22 -2.36 -15.46
CA ILE A 222 8.39 -1.65 -14.90
C ILE A 222 9.66 -2.47 -15.06
N LEU A 223 9.57 -3.81 -14.92
CA LEU A 223 10.69 -4.73 -15.09
C LEU A 223 11.09 -4.90 -16.56
N HIS A 224 10.14 -4.81 -17.49
CA HIS A 224 10.37 -4.96 -18.94
C HIS A 224 10.99 -3.72 -19.63
N GLY A 225 11.10 -2.60 -18.93
CA GLY A 225 11.74 -1.39 -19.47
C GLY A 225 10.83 -0.46 -20.28
N SER A 226 9.51 -0.61 -20.19
CA SER A 226 8.54 0.23 -20.93
C SER A 226 7.92 1.35 -20.08
N GLY A 227 8.63 1.89 -19.09
CA GLY A 227 8.11 2.86 -18.12
C GLY A 227 8.80 4.21 -18.16
#